data_AF-A0A7V5BDJ4-F1
#
_entry.id   AF-A0A7V5BDJ4-F1
#
_cell.length_a   1.000
_cell.length_b   1.000
_cell.length_c   1.000
_cell.angle_alpha   90.00
_cell.angle_beta   90.00
_cell.angle_gamma   90.00
#
_symmetry.space_group_name_H-M   'P 1'
#
loop_
_entity.id
_entity.type
_entity.pdbx_description
1 polymer ?
#
loop_
_entity_poly.entity_id
_entity_poly.type
_entity_poly.pdbx_seq_one_letter_code
_entity_poly.pdbx_strand_id
1 'polypeptide(L)'
;MKQPTTVWKQTEIALKKDAKDCIDLNDILDLEDINDLTAVFDDSKKAKKLFGTIRYQKELEQLQIELIKLQQWVMKNNKRVAILFEGRDAAGKGGSIRRFIEHLNPRSMRVVALPKPTEMETGQWYFQRYINQLPNPGEIVFFDRSWYNRAVVEPVNGFCTNKQYKQFMLQVSDFEHMLYEDGIILFKFWFSISKSEQLRRFNKRKQNPLKQWKISPVDLKAQDLWDKYTHYKEEMFYKTHSSYSPWIIVQANIKKEARLASIRYVLDHIDYENKGKGTKTTLHPDPNIIQRFHRRDKQLD
;
A
#
# COMPACT_ATOMS: atom_id res chain seq x y z
N MET A 1 -26.48 -26.86 17.34
CA MET A 1 -26.54 -25.63 16.52
C MET A 1 -26.94 -24.45 17.40
N LYS A 2 -25.98 -23.58 17.74
CA LYS A 2 -26.19 -22.22 18.27
C LYS A 2 -25.05 -21.35 17.72
N GLN A 3 -25.38 -20.21 17.13
CA GLN A 3 -24.43 -19.26 16.54
C GLN A 3 -23.55 -18.60 17.62
N PRO A 4 -22.30 -18.20 17.33
CA PRO A 4 -21.51 -17.38 18.24
C PRO A 4 -21.83 -15.89 17.99
N THR A 5 -22.42 -15.24 18.99
CA THR A 5 -22.58 -13.79 19.07
C THR A 5 -21.25 -13.12 19.43
N THR A 6 -20.95 -12.05 18.70
CA THR A 6 -19.73 -11.24 18.81
C THR A 6 -19.77 -10.37 20.07
N VAL A 7 -18.81 -10.53 20.98
CA VAL A 7 -18.63 -9.64 22.13
C VAL A 7 -17.50 -8.66 21.84
N TRP A 8 -17.85 -7.44 21.44
CA TRP A 8 -16.93 -6.31 21.43
C TRP A 8 -16.84 -5.76 22.86
N LYS A 9 -15.70 -5.96 23.53
CA LYS A 9 -15.41 -5.27 24.80
C LYS A 9 -15.12 -3.80 24.50
N GLN A 10 -16.08 -2.94 24.87
CA GLN A 10 -15.91 -1.50 25.02
C GLN A 10 -14.68 -1.22 25.88
N THR A 11 -13.78 -0.39 25.37
CA THR A 11 -12.69 0.18 26.18
C THR A 11 -13.09 1.62 26.47
N GLU A 12 -13.72 1.83 27.63
CA GLU A 12 -14.02 3.16 28.15
C GLU A 12 -12.72 3.92 28.41
N ILE A 13 -12.53 5.05 27.72
CA ILE A 13 -11.53 6.03 28.09
C ILE A 13 -12.14 6.85 29.22
N ALA A 14 -11.68 6.61 30.44
CA ALA A 14 -12.14 7.34 31.62
C ALA A 14 -11.78 8.84 31.51
N LEU A 15 -12.78 9.65 31.18
CA LEU A 15 -12.80 11.10 31.38
C LEU A 15 -13.45 11.35 32.76
N LYS A 16 -12.67 11.86 33.71
CA LYS A 16 -13.19 12.61 34.88
C LYS A 16 -12.84 14.07 34.62
N LYS A 17 -13.71 15.07 34.74
CA LYS A 17 -14.86 15.29 35.63
C LYS A 17 -15.94 16.09 34.88
N ASP A 18 -17.16 15.98 35.39
CA ASP A 18 -18.36 16.77 35.12
C ASP A 18 -19.15 16.39 33.86
N ALA A 19 -20.17 15.57 34.11
CA ALA A 19 -21.15 15.13 33.13
C ALA A 19 -22.09 16.28 32.73
N LYS A 20 -21.83 16.85 31.56
CA LYS A 20 -22.84 17.22 30.57
C LYS A 20 -22.14 17.15 29.21
N ASP A 21 -22.74 16.42 28.28
CA ASP A 21 -22.29 16.20 26.91
C ASP A 21 -21.23 15.10 26.74
N CYS A 22 -21.66 13.86 26.97
CA CYS A 22 -21.06 12.71 26.27
C CYS A 22 -21.37 12.88 24.78
N ILE A 23 -20.45 13.47 24.03
CA ILE A 23 -20.58 13.61 22.57
C ILE A 23 -20.58 12.19 21.98
N ASP A 24 -21.61 11.84 21.21
CA ASP A 24 -21.65 10.54 20.52
C ASP A 24 -20.45 10.49 19.54
N LEU A 25 -19.85 9.31 19.40
CA LEU A 25 -18.84 9.07 18.38
C LEU A 25 -19.39 9.40 16.98
N ASN A 26 -20.70 9.21 16.76
CA ASN A 26 -21.36 9.61 15.52
C ASN A 26 -21.39 11.14 15.35
N ASP A 27 -21.68 11.89 16.41
CA ASP A 27 -21.67 13.37 16.38
C ASP A 27 -20.26 13.89 16.07
N ILE A 28 -19.20 13.26 16.62
CA ILE A 28 -17.80 13.57 16.30
C ILE A 28 -17.46 13.24 14.85
N LEU A 29 -18.02 12.14 14.33
CA LEU A 29 -17.83 11.72 12.96
C LEU A 29 -18.57 12.62 11.98
N ASP A 30 -19.58 13.40 12.37
CA ASP A 30 -20.28 14.33 11.48
C ASP A 30 -19.63 15.72 11.40
N LEU A 31 -18.70 16.05 12.29
CA LEU A 31 -18.02 17.35 12.31
C LEU A 31 -17.32 17.67 10.97
N GLU A 32 -17.63 18.84 10.43
CA GLU A 32 -17.07 19.38 9.18
C GLU A 32 -16.01 20.46 9.45
N ASP A 33 -16.07 21.15 10.59
CA ASP A 33 -15.15 22.21 10.98
C ASP A 33 -14.31 21.82 12.21
N ILE A 34 -13.04 22.26 12.21
CA ILE A 34 -12.12 22.12 13.33
C ILE A 34 -12.53 23.01 14.51
N ASN A 35 -13.25 24.11 14.24
CA ASN A 35 -13.73 25.04 15.26
C ASN A 35 -14.73 24.36 16.22
N ASP A 36 -15.52 23.41 15.71
CA ASP A 36 -16.46 22.60 16.49
C ASP A 36 -15.75 21.70 17.51
N LEU A 37 -14.52 21.26 17.21
CA LEU A 37 -13.70 20.43 18.10
C LEU A 37 -12.89 21.25 19.12
N THR A 38 -12.51 22.48 18.79
CA THR A 38 -11.73 23.32 19.71
C THR A 38 -12.56 23.85 20.88
N ALA A 39 -13.88 23.90 20.76
CA ALA A 39 -14.78 24.22 21.86
C ALA A 39 -14.90 23.09 22.90
N VAL A 40 -14.59 21.86 22.51
CA VAL A 40 -14.72 20.63 23.32
C VAL A 40 -13.40 20.20 23.96
N PHE A 41 -12.26 20.55 23.34
CA PHE A 41 -10.93 20.14 23.80
C PHE A 41 -10.04 21.33 24.16
N ASP A 42 -9.66 21.44 25.44
CA ASP A 42 -8.70 22.44 25.94
C ASP A 42 -7.30 22.37 25.25
N ASP A 43 -6.96 21.22 24.66
CA ASP A 43 -5.69 20.98 23.98
C ASP A 43 -5.85 21.05 22.45
N SER A 44 -5.53 22.22 21.89
CA SER A 44 -5.57 22.51 20.45
C SER A 44 -4.79 21.51 19.58
N LYS A 45 -3.73 20.88 20.12
CA LYS A 45 -2.92 19.90 19.38
C LYS A 45 -3.62 18.54 19.31
N LYS A 46 -4.32 18.14 20.38
CA LYS A 46 -5.17 16.94 20.37
C LYS A 46 -6.36 17.13 19.44
N ALA A 47 -7.02 18.29 19.47
CA ALA A 47 -8.12 18.62 18.58
C ALA A 47 -7.71 18.50 17.10
N LYS A 48 -6.59 19.12 16.70
CA LYS A 48 -6.04 19.00 15.33
C LYS A 48 -5.78 17.56 14.90
N LYS A 49 -5.21 16.75 15.79
CA LYS A 49 -4.90 15.34 15.50
C LYS A 49 -6.16 14.48 15.37
N LEU A 50 -7.18 14.75 16.19
CA LEU A 50 -8.46 14.07 16.14
C LEU A 50 -9.19 14.42 14.84
N PHE A 51 -9.29 15.71 14.51
CA PHE A 51 -9.86 16.19 13.25
C PHE A 51 -9.21 15.54 12.02
N GLY A 52 -7.87 15.53 11.95
CA GLY A 52 -7.14 14.84 10.88
C GLY A 52 -7.29 13.30 10.89
N THR A 53 -7.83 12.72 11.97
CA THR A 53 -8.21 11.30 11.99
C THR A 53 -9.61 11.09 11.44
N ILE A 54 -10.57 11.91 11.87
CA ILE A 54 -11.95 11.89 11.36
C ILE A 54 -11.95 12.12 9.85
N ARG A 55 -11.31 13.19 9.37
CA ARG A 55 -11.19 13.49 7.94
C ARG A 55 -10.60 12.33 7.14
N TYR A 56 -9.54 11.71 7.64
CA TYR A 56 -8.93 10.54 6.99
C TYR A 56 -9.91 9.37 6.88
N GLN A 57 -10.71 9.10 7.93
CA GLN A 57 -11.68 8.00 7.89
C GLN A 57 -12.81 8.30 6.93
N LYS A 58 -13.37 9.52 6.94
CA LYS A 58 -14.37 9.97 5.95
C LYS A 58 -13.85 9.79 4.52
N GLU A 59 -12.66 10.30 4.22
CA GLU A 59 -12.08 10.18 2.89
C GLU A 59 -11.80 8.72 2.50
N LEU A 60 -11.32 7.90 3.44
CA LEU A 60 -11.06 6.49 3.20
C LEU A 60 -12.35 5.71 2.87
N GLU A 61 -13.42 5.95 3.63
CA GLU A 61 -14.72 5.32 3.43
C GLU A 61 -15.25 5.61 2.02
N GLN A 62 -15.22 6.87 1.59
CA GLN A 62 -15.65 7.26 0.24
C GLN A 62 -14.84 6.56 -0.85
N LEU A 63 -13.52 6.43 -0.67
CA LEU A 63 -12.66 5.71 -1.60
C LEU A 63 -12.91 4.19 -1.57
N GLN A 64 -13.29 3.62 -0.42
CA GLN A 64 -13.63 2.20 -0.30
C GLN A 64 -14.97 1.88 -0.96
N ILE A 65 -15.94 2.80 -0.94
CA ILE A 65 -17.16 2.69 -1.75
C ILE A 65 -16.80 2.61 -3.24
N GLU A 66 -15.88 3.46 -3.72
CA GLU A 66 -15.41 3.40 -5.11
C GLU A 66 -14.65 2.11 -5.43
N LEU A 67 -13.85 1.59 -4.50
CA LEU A 67 -13.18 0.29 -4.66
C LEU A 67 -14.17 -0.87 -4.83
N ILE A 68 -15.32 -0.83 -4.14
CA ILE A 68 -16.40 -1.82 -4.32
C ILE A 68 -16.97 -1.74 -5.74
N LYS A 69 -17.25 -0.53 -6.24
CA LYS A 69 -17.73 -0.33 -7.62
C LYS A 69 -16.72 -0.82 -8.64
N LEU A 70 -15.44 -0.50 -8.44
CA LEU A 70 -14.35 -0.99 -9.27
C LEU A 70 -14.32 -2.53 -9.27
N GLN A 71 -14.40 -3.18 -8.09
CA GLN A 71 -14.38 -4.63 -8.00
C GLN A 71 -15.56 -5.27 -8.74
N GLN A 72 -16.77 -4.72 -8.59
CA GLN A 72 -17.95 -5.20 -9.32
C GLN A 72 -17.76 -5.08 -10.84
N TRP A 73 -17.20 -3.96 -11.31
CA TRP A 73 -16.89 -3.78 -12.73
C TRP A 73 -15.81 -4.75 -13.22
N VAL A 74 -14.76 -5.00 -12.44
CA VAL A 74 -13.71 -5.98 -12.76
C VAL A 74 -14.33 -7.36 -12.94
N MET A 75 -15.18 -7.79 -12.01
CA MET A 75 -15.89 -9.07 -12.07
C MET A 75 -16.82 -9.15 -13.30
N LYS A 76 -17.68 -8.15 -13.49
CA LYS A 76 -18.66 -8.11 -14.59
C LYS A 76 -18.01 -8.19 -15.97
N ASN A 77 -16.84 -7.57 -16.12
CA ASN A 77 -16.13 -7.46 -17.40
C ASN A 77 -14.95 -8.45 -17.51
N ASN A 78 -14.83 -9.42 -16.61
CA ASN A 78 -13.75 -10.41 -16.58
C ASN A 78 -12.34 -9.79 -16.67
N LYS A 79 -12.17 -8.59 -16.11
CA LYS A 79 -10.87 -7.92 -16.10
C LYS A 79 -9.94 -8.56 -15.09
N ARG A 80 -8.64 -8.41 -15.31
CA ARG A 80 -7.58 -9.00 -14.50
C ARG A 80 -6.69 -7.88 -14.01
N VAL A 81 -6.63 -7.65 -12.70
CA VAL A 81 -5.89 -6.52 -12.12
C VAL A 81 -4.82 -7.04 -11.17
N ALA A 82 -3.57 -6.62 -11.37
CA ALA A 82 -2.46 -6.92 -10.49
C ALA A 82 -1.87 -5.61 -9.93
N ILE A 83 -1.71 -5.54 -8.62
CA ILE A 83 -1.20 -4.34 -7.93
C ILE A 83 0.01 -4.72 -7.08
N LEU A 84 1.19 -4.31 -7.52
CA LEU A 84 2.45 -4.56 -6.84
C LEU A 84 2.76 -3.45 -5.84
N PHE A 85 2.97 -3.85 -4.58
CA PHE A 85 3.43 -2.95 -3.53
C PHE A 85 4.91 -3.25 -3.27
N GLU A 86 5.77 -2.38 -3.79
CA GLU A 86 7.20 -2.34 -3.52
C GLU A 86 7.58 -1.11 -2.71
N GLY A 87 8.83 -1.04 -2.27
CA GLY A 87 9.36 0.04 -1.45
C GLY A 87 10.12 -0.45 -0.24
N ARG A 88 10.73 0.50 0.46
CA ARG A 88 11.63 0.22 1.59
C ARG A 88 10.94 -0.54 2.72
N ASP A 89 11.74 -1.16 3.56
CA ASP A 89 11.24 -1.73 4.80
C ASP A 89 10.64 -0.65 5.68
N ALA A 90 9.54 -1.01 6.33
CA ALA A 90 8.68 -0.09 7.08
C ALA A 90 8.01 1.04 6.29
N ALA A 91 8.08 1.09 4.96
CA ALA A 91 7.45 2.13 4.13
C ALA A 91 5.91 2.18 4.21
N GLY A 92 5.25 1.07 4.53
CA GLY A 92 3.81 1.06 4.80
C GLY A 92 2.96 0.14 3.93
N LYS A 93 3.58 -0.55 2.97
CA LYS A 93 2.99 -1.52 2.01
C LYS A 93 1.80 -2.33 2.54
N GLY A 94 2.03 -3.31 3.42
CA GLY A 94 0.95 -4.13 3.97
C GLY A 94 -0.10 -3.36 4.78
N GLY A 95 0.22 -2.16 5.30
CA GLY A 95 -0.76 -1.28 5.92
C GLY A 95 -1.66 -0.57 4.90
N SER A 96 -1.16 -0.33 3.69
CA SER A 96 -1.94 0.18 2.55
C SER A 96 -2.78 -0.93 1.94
N ILE A 97 -2.22 -2.11 1.67
CA ILE A 97 -2.97 -3.27 1.19
C ILE A 97 -4.18 -3.55 2.10
N ARG A 98 -3.97 -3.51 3.43
CA ARG A 98 -5.08 -3.68 4.39
C ARG A 98 -6.23 -2.70 4.17
N ARG A 99 -5.95 -1.45 3.80
CA ARG A 99 -6.99 -0.43 3.55
C ARG A 99 -7.66 -0.58 2.20
N PHE A 100 -6.94 -1.05 1.18
CA PHE A 100 -7.54 -1.44 -0.09
C PHE A 100 -8.58 -2.56 0.10
N ILE A 101 -8.21 -3.61 0.83
CA ILE A 101 -9.00 -4.84 0.88
C ILE A 101 -10.08 -4.86 1.97
N GLU A 102 -10.13 -3.84 2.84
CA GLU A 102 -10.91 -3.85 4.09
C GLU A 102 -12.39 -4.19 3.89
N HIS A 103 -12.98 -3.73 2.78
CA HIS A 103 -14.39 -3.93 2.44
C HIS A 103 -14.60 -4.62 1.07
N LEU A 104 -13.53 -5.12 0.43
CA LEU A 104 -13.65 -5.83 -0.83
C LEU A 104 -14.18 -7.25 -0.62
N ASN A 105 -14.94 -7.77 -1.59
CA ASN A 105 -15.41 -9.15 -1.59
C ASN A 105 -14.20 -10.10 -1.68
N PRO A 106 -13.96 -10.96 -0.69
CA PRO A 106 -12.79 -11.85 -0.65
C PRO A 106 -12.81 -12.96 -1.71
N ARG A 107 -13.94 -13.19 -2.40
CA ARG A 107 -14.03 -14.22 -3.46
C ARG A 107 -13.41 -13.78 -4.79
N SER A 108 -13.24 -12.48 -4.97
CA SER A 108 -12.74 -11.88 -6.22
C SER A 108 -11.54 -10.97 -5.97
N MET A 109 -10.81 -11.25 -4.89
CA MET A 109 -9.53 -10.63 -4.60
C MET A 109 -8.62 -11.59 -3.83
N ARG A 110 -7.31 -11.41 -3.97
CA ARG A 110 -6.33 -12.11 -3.13
C ARG A 110 -5.16 -11.20 -2.77
N VAL A 111 -4.52 -11.51 -1.65
CA VAL A 111 -3.23 -10.95 -1.27
C VAL A 111 -2.17 -12.03 -1.41
N VAL A 112 -1.13 -11.74 -2.19
CA VAL A 112 0.02 -12.60 -2.41
C VAL A 112 1.19 -12.04 -1.59
N ALA A 113 1.64 -12.83 -0.61
CA ALA A 113 2.81 -12.53 0.22
C ALA A 113 3.68 -13.79 0.30
N LEU A 114 4.42 -14.07 -0.78
CA LEU A 114 5.21 -15.30 -0.87
C LEU A 114 6.38 -15.28 0.13
N PRO A 115 6.64 -16.39 0.84
CA PRO A 115 7.83 -16.51 1.68
C PRO A 115 9.10 -16.63 0.82
N LYS A 116 10.25 -16.77 1.48
CA LYS A 116 11.51 -17.15 0.81
C LYS A 116 11.27 -18.37 -0.10
N PRO A 117 11.88 -18.42 -1.30
CA PRO A 117 11.70 -19.54 -2.20
C PRO A 117 12.18 -20.83 -1.53
N THR A 118 11.49 -21.93 -1.81
CA THR A 118 11.95 -23.28 -1.50
C THR A 118 13.18 -23.64 -2.35
N GLU A 119 13.86 -24.73 -2.01
CA GLU A 119 14.98 -25.24 -2.81
C GLU A 119 14.54 -25.54 -4.25
N MET A 120 13.37 -26.17 -4.42
CA MET A 120 12.80 -26.44 -5.74
C MET A 120 12.48 -25.15 -6.51
N GLU A 121 11.83 -24.17 -5.88
CA GLU A 121 11.55 -22.87 -6.52
C GLU A 121 12.82 -22.09 -6.86
N THR A 122 13.91 -22.31 -6.13
CA THR A 122 15.22 -21.69 -6.43
C THR A 122 15.85 -22.29 -7.68
N GLY A 123 15.59 -23.57 -7.98
CA GLY A 123 16.01 -24.25 -9.21
C GLY A 123 15.11 -23.99 -10.43
N GLN A 124 13.93 -23.41 -10.23
CA GLN A 124 12.99 -23.07 -11.30
C GLN A 124 13.34 -21.75 -11.99
N TRP A 125 12.67 -21.48 -13.11
CA TRP A 125 12.67 -20.13 -13.67
C TRP A 125 12.04 -19.14 -12.68
N TYR A 126 12.70 -18.01 -12.45
CA TYR A 126 12.38 -17.10 -11.34
C TYR A 126 10.92 -16.60 -11.33
N PHE A 127 10.35 -16.33 -12.51
CA PHE A 127 8.99 -15.82 -12.62
C PHE A 127 7.91 -16.89 -12.41
N GLN A 128 8.25 -18.18 -12.50
CA GLN A 128 7.29 -19.29 -12.48
C GLN A 128 6.38 -19.26 -11.23
N ARG A 129 6.97 -19.05 -10.04
CA ARG A 129 6.19 -18.99 -8.80
C ARG A 129 5.23 -17.79 -8.73
N TYR A 130 5.55 -16.71 -9.43
CA TYR A 130 4.71 -15.51 -9.48
C TYR A 130 3.63 -15.60 -10.56
N ILE A 131 3.92 -16.26 -11.69
CA ILE A 131 2.94 -16.52 -12.76
C ILE A 131 1.74 -17.29 -12.21
N ASN A 132 1.99 -18.28 -11.36
CA ASN A 132 0.95 -19.06 -10.68
C ASN A 132 0.07 -18.23 -9.73
N GLN A 133 0.42 -16.96 -9.49
CA GLN A 133 -0.30 -16.04 -8.61
C GLN A 133 -0.96 -14.89 -9.37
N LEU A 134 -0.87 -14.84 -10.70
CA LEU A 134 -1.50 -13.81 -11.51
C LEU A 134 -3.05 -13.86 -11.39
N PRO A 135 -3.73 -12.72 -11.59
CA PRO A 135 -5.19 -12.63 -11.49
C PRO A 135 -5.91 -13.51 -12.52
N ASN A 136 -6.90 -14.27 -12.05
CA ASN A 136 -7.91 -14.91 -12.90
C ASN A 136 -8.93 -13.89 -13.44
N PRO A 137 -9.73 -14.24 -14.46
CA PRO A 137 -10.82 -13.37 -14.93
C PRO A 137 -11.72 -12.90 -13.78
N GLY A 138 -11.88 -11.58 -13.65
CA GLY A 138 -12.68 -10.96 -12.60
C GLY A 138 -11.99 -10.80 -11.24
N GLU A 139 -10.67 -11.03 -11.17
CA GLU A 139 -9.88 -10.98 -9.93
C GLU A 139 -8.98 -9.75 -9.84
N ILE A 140 -8.88 -9.19 -8.62
CA ILE A 140 -7.87 -8.18 -8.24
C ILE A 140 -6.86 -8.84 -7.30
N VAL A 141 -5.59 -8.91 -7.69
CA VAL A 141 -4.52 -9.49 -6.89
C VAL A 141 -3.56 -8.42 -6.39
N PHE A 142 -3.36 -8.37 -5.06
CA PHE A 142 -2.45 -7.46 -4.37
C PHE A 142 -1.17 -8.21 -3.98
N PHE A 143 -0.03 -7.77 -4.50
CA PHE A 143 1.27 -8.36 -4.21
C PHE A 143 1.98 -7.54 -3.10
N ASP A 144 2.13 -8.11 -1.89
CA ASP A 144 3.02 -7.56 -0.84
C ASP A 144 4.45 -8.03 -1.12
N ARG A 145 5.17 -7.20 -1.87
CA ARG A 145 6.33 -7.58 -2.70
C ARG A 145 5.97 -8.50 -3.86
N SER A 146 6.89 -8.59 -4.81
CA SER A 146 6.68 -9.22 -6.11
C SER A 146 7.98 -9.81 -6.66
N TRP A 147 8.00 -10.12 -7.96
CA TRP A 147 9.22 -10.46 -8.69
C TRP A 147 10.32 -9.39 -8.57
N TYR A 148 10.00 -8.15 -8.20
CA TYR A 148 11.00 -7.11 -7.93
C TYR A 148 11.85 -7.33 -6.67
N ASN A 149 11.59 -8.40 -5.90
CA ASN A 149 12.55 -8.88 -4.89
C ASN A 149 13.95 -9.05 -5.48
N ARG A 150 14.07 -9.59 -6.70
CA ARG A 150 15.35 -9.76 -7.40
C ARG A 150 15.97 -8.48 -7.92
N ALA A 151 15.19 -7.41 -8.08
CA ALA A 151 15.70 -6.12 -8.50
C ALA A 151 16.44 -5.38 -7.38
N VAL A 152 16.00 -5.58 -6.13
CA VAL A 152 16.46 -4.77 -4.99
C VAL A 152 16.90 -5.61 -3.80
N VAL A 153 15.99 -6.36 -3.17
CA VAL A 153 16.26 -7.03 -1.89
C VAL A 153 17.32 -8.13 -2.03
N GLU A 154 17.19 -8.98 -3.05
CA GLU A 154 18.11 -10.09 -3.27
C GLU A 154 19.55 -9.65 -3.53
N PRO A 155 19.86 -8.73 -4.47
CA PRO A 155 21.24 -8.34 -4.74
C PRO A 155 21.85 -7.47 -3.62
N VAL A 156 21.04 -6.72 -2.87
CA VAL A 156 21.53 -5.97 -1.70
C VAL A 156 22.03 -6.92 -0.62
N ASN A 157 21.30 -8.01 -0.36
CA ASN A 157 21.58 -8.95 0.73
C ASN A 157 22.36 -10.20 0.29
N GLY A 158 22.69 -10.34 -1.00
CA GLY A 158 23.42 -11.50 -1.52
C GLY A 158 22.57 -12.77 -1.66
N PHE A 159 21.24 -12.63 -1.80
CA PHE A 159 20.33 -13.77 -2.01
C PHE A 159 20.22 -14.19 -3.49
N CYS A 160 20.86 -13.45 -4.39
CA CYS A 160 21.05 -13.86 -5.78
C CYS A 160 22.47 -13.56 -6.24
N THR A 161 22.95 -14.32 -7.21
CA THR A 161 24.20 -14.03 -7.91
C THR A 161 24.05 -12.81 -8.82
N ASN A 162 25.17 -12.16 -9.16
CA ASN A 162 25.18 -11.07 -10.14
C ASN A 162 24.62 -11.51 -11.51
N LYS A 163 24.87 -12.76 -11.91
CA LYS A 163 24.30 -13.34 -13.15
C LYS A 163 22.77 -13.39 -13.09
N GLN A 164 22.20 -13.88 -11.98
CA GLN A 164 20.75 -13.93 -11.80
C GLN A 164 20.11 -12.53 -11.76
N TYR A 165 20.75 -11.57 -11.09
CA TYR A 165 20.30 -10.17 -11.08
C TYR A 165 20.25 -9.59 -12.50
N LYS A 166 21.36 -9.67 -13.24
CA LYS A 166 21.44 -9.16 -14.62
C LYS A 166 20.41 -9.83 -15.53
N GLN A 167 20.26 -11.15 -15.43
CA GLN A 167 19.27 -11.88 -16.20
C GLN A 167 17.84 -11.43 -15.89
N PHE A 168 17.50 -11.26 -14.61
CA PHE A 168 16.19 -10.72 -14.22
C PHE A 168 15.95 -9.33 -14.78
N MET A 169 16.94 -8.44 -14.68
CA MET A 169 16.83 -7.06 -15.17
C MET A 169 16.68 -6.98 -16.69
N LEU A 170 17.14 -7.98 -17.44
CA LEU A 170 16.88 -8.11 -18.87
C LEU A 170 15.47 -8.65 -19.15
N GLN A 171 15.01 -9.64 -18.39
CA GLN A 171 13.75 -10.35 -18.65
C GLN A 171 12.49 -9.62 -18.17
N VAL A 172 12.57 -8.85 -17.07
CA VAL A 172 11.37 -8.34 -16.37
C VAL A 172 10.52 -7.41 -17.22
N SER A 173 11.14 -6.56 -18.07
CA SER A 173 10.39 -5.65 -18.95
C SER A 173 9.63 -6.40 -20.05
N ASP A 174 10.21 -7.46 -20.61
CA ASP A 174 9.55 -8.32 -21.59
C ASP A 174 8.46 -9.17 -20.93
N PHE A 175 8.72 -9.68 -19.72
CA PHE A 175 7.73 -10.37 -18.91
C PHE A 175 6.48 -9.51 -18.70
N GLU A 176 6.66 -8.27 -18.25
CA GLU A 176 5.54 -7.34 -18.05
C GLU A 176 4.88 -6.90 -19.35
N HIS A 177 5.62 -6.85 -20.46
CA HIS A 177 5.04 -6.60 -21.77
C HIS A 177 4.07 -7.72 -22.17
N MET A 178 4.45 -8.98 -21.97
CA MET A 178 3.54 -10.12 -22.22
C MET A 178 2.28 -10.04 -21.34
N LEU A 179 2.41 -9.62 -20.07
CA LEU A 179 1.23 -9.43 -19.20
C LEU A 179 0.32 -8.31 -19.70
N TYR A 180 0.92 -7.22 -20.20
CA TYR A 180 0.18 -6.10 -20.79
C TYR A 180 -0.56 -6.50 -22.06
N GLU A 181 0.10 -7.23 -22.98
CA GLU A 181 -0.51 -7.75 -24.22
C GLU A 181 -1.66 -8.73 -23.93
N ASP A 182 -1.51 -9.58 -22.90
CA ASP A 182 -2.58 -10.44 -22.39
C ASP A 182 -3.74 -9.64 -21.76
N GLY A 183 -3.57 -8.34 -21.49
CA GLY A 183 -4.62 -7.47 -20.96
C GLY A 183 -4.72 -7.47 -19.44
N ILE A 184 -3.66 -7.88 -18.73
CA ILE A 184 -3.55 -7.66 -17.28
C ILE A 184 -3.30 -6.18 -17.03
N ILE A 185 -4.17 -5.57 -16.22
CA ILE A 185 -3.99 -4.19 -15.75
C ILE A 185 -3.00 -4.22 -14.59
N LEU A 186 -1.76 -3.79 -14.85
CA LEU A 186 -0.66 -3.84 -13.89
C LEU A 186 -0.37 -2.47 -13.26
N PHE A 187 -0.42 -2.40 -11.94
CA PHE A 187 0.01 -1.25 -11.15
C PHE A 187 1.30 -1.57 -10.40
N LYS A 188 2.32 -0.71 -10.50
CA LYS A 188 3.58 -0.86 -9.76
C LYS A 188 3.82 0.34 -8.84
N PHE A 189 3.63 0.14 -7.55
CA PHE A 189 3.88 1.16 -6.54
C PHE A 189 5.24 0.99 -5.88
N TRP A 190 5.98 2.08 -5.75
CA TRP A 190 7.12 2.20 -4.83
C TRP A 190 6.78 3.14 -3.68
N PHE A 191 6.64 2.60 -2.48
CA PHE A 191 6.45 3.40 -1.27
C PHE A 191 7.80 3.98 -0.81
N SER A 192 8.00 5.27 -1.06
CA SER A 192 9.19 6.02 -0.65
C SER A 192 9.03 6.58 0.76
N ILE A 193 10.06 6.41 1.58
CA ILE A 193 10.18 7.06 2.89
C ILE A 193 11.61 7.56 3.04
N SER A 194 11.80 8.59 3.87
CA SER A 194 13.15 9.06 4.19
C SER A 194 13.88 8.12 5.14
N LYS A 195 15.22 8.20 5.16
CA LYS A 195 16.07 7.41 6.07
C LYS A 195 15.69 7.61 7.54
N SER A 196 15.43 8.87 7.93
CA SER A 196 15.02 9.24 9.28
C SER A 196 13.65 8.67 9.65
N GLU A 197 12.69 8.68 8.72
CA GLU A 197 11.37 8.09 8.93
C GLU A 197 11.43 6.57 9.07
N GLN A 198 12.27 5.90 8.28
CA GLN A 198 12.50 4.46 8.43
C GLN A 198 13.03 4.13 9.83
N LEU A 199 14.09 4.81 10.28
CA LEU A 199 14.68 4.62 11.60
C LEU A 199 13.64 4.84 12.71
N ARG A 200 12.87 5.94 12.62
CA ARG A 200 11.80 6.25 13.56
C ARG A 200 10.76 5.13 13.63
N ARG A 201 10.38 4.55 12.48
CA ARG A 201 9.41 3.44 12.43
C ARG A 201 9.98 2.15 13.01
N PHE A 202 11.25 1.86 12.81
CA PHE A 202 11.90 0.71 13.45
C PHE A 202 11.93 0.85 14.97
N ASN A 203 12.33 2.02 15.49
CA ASN A 203 12.34 2.27 16.93
C ASN A 203 10.94 2.11 17.54
N LYS A 204 9.90 2.64 16.88
CA LYS A 204 8.50 2.44 17.30
C LYS A 204 8.03 1.00 17.26
N ARG A 205 8.56 0.16 16.36
CA ARG A 205 8.22 -1.28 16.31
C ARG A 205 8.88 -2.03 17.46
N LYS A 206 10.15 -1.71 17.79
CA LYS A 206 10.87 -2.32 18.92
C LYS A 206 10.12 -2.13 20.23
N GLN A 207 9.54 -0.94 20.43
CA GLN A 207 8.79 -0.56 21.62
C GLN A 207 7.33 -1.07 21.65
N ASN A 208 6.82 -1.67 20.57
CA ASN A 208 5.42 -2.09 20.48
C ASN A 208 5.32 -3.62 20.37
N PRO A 209 4.88 -4.32 21.43
CA PRO A 209 4.79 -5.79 21.45
C PRO A 209 4.01 -6.39 20.26
N LEU A 210 2.94 -5.73 19.83
CA LEU A 210 2.10 -6.17 18.70
C LEU A 210 2.77 -6.03 17.31
N LYS A 211 3.95 -5.40 17.25
CA LYS A 211 4.68 -5.12 16.01
C LYS A 211 6.12 -5.64 16.02
N GLN A 212 6.59 -6.23 17.10
CA GLN A 212 7.95 -6.75 17.22
C GLN A 212 8.22 -7.86 16.20
N TRP A 213 7.23 -8.71 15.91
CA TRP A 213 7.31 -9.74 14.86
C TRP A 213 7.62 -9.20 13.45
N LYS A 214 7.45 -7.88 13.22
CA LYS A 214 7.77 -7.21 11.95
C LYS A 214 9.23 -6.74 11.84
N ILE A 215 10.09 -7.16 12.76
CA ILE A 215 11.52 -6.84 12.76
C ILE A 215 12.27 -8.11 12.45
N SER A 216 13.04 -8.08 11.36
CA SER A 216 13.96 -9.14 10.95
C SER A 216 15.42 -8.70 11.16
N PRO A 217 16.37 -9.65 11.15
CA PRO A 217 17.80 -9.31 11.14
C PRO A 217 18.21 -8.45 9.93
N VAL A 218 17.53 -8.59 8.79
CA VAL A 218 17.75 -7.80 7.58
C VAL A 218 17.36 -6.33 7.82
N ASP A 219 16.26 -6.08 8.53
CA ASP A 219 15.80 -4.73 8.85
C ASP A 219 16.82 -3.94 9.68
N LEU A 220 17.60 -4.62 10.54
CA LEU A 220 18.61 -3.98 11.37
C LEU A 220 19.79 -3.45 10.55
N LYS A 221 20.14 -4.13 9.45
CA LYS A 221 21.20 -3.71 8.52
C LYS A 221 20.70 -2.73 7.45
N ALA A 222 19.38 -2.57 7.30
CA ALA A 222 18.80 -1.75 6.23
C ALA A 222 19.19 -0.26 6.31
N GLN A 223 19.50 0.25 7.51
CA GLN A 223 20.00 1.62 7.70
C GLN A 223 21.43 1.81 7.18
N ASP A 224 22.30 0.82 7.39
CA ASP A 224 23.69 0.83 6.93
C ASP A 224 23.75 0.59 5.42
N LEU A 225 22.86 -0.27 4.91
CA LEU A 225 22.75 -0.59 3.49
C LEU A 225 21.89 0.42 2.70
N TRP A 226 21.54 1.57 3.30
CA TRP A 226 20.61 2.54 2.71
C TRP A 226 20.97 2.91 1.28
N ASP A 227 22.24 3.26 1.04
CA ASP A 227 22.73 3.72 -0.26
C ASP A 227 22.79 2.57 -1.28
N LYS A 228 23.10 1.35 -0.82
CA LYS A 228 23.05 0.15 -1.67
C LYS A 228 21.60 -0.13 -2.11
N TYR A 229 20.64 -0.01 -1.21
CA TYR A 229 19.21 -0.09 -1.56
C TYR A 229 18.80 1.02 -2.53
N THR A 230 19.28 2.26 -2.34
CA THR A 230 19.04 3.38 -3.25
C THR A 230 19.54 3.07 -4.66
N HIS A 231 20.77 2.59 -4.78
CA HIS A 231 21.38 2.23 -6.07
C HIS A 231 20.54 1.20 -6.83
N TYR A 232 20.20 0.08 -6.20
CA TYR A 232 19.40 -0.97 -6.87
C TYR A 232 17.96 -0.52 -7.19
N LYS A 233 17.35 0.33 -6.36
CA LYS A 233 16.06 0.97 -6.67
C LYS A 233 16.16 1.83 -7.92
N GLU A 234 17.19 2.66 -8.04
CA GLU A 234 17.37 3.56 -9.19
C GLU A 234 17.62 2.77 -10.48
N GLU A 235 18.46 1.74 -10.42
CA GLU A 235 18.66 0.80 -11.54
C GLU A 235 17.34 0.11 -11.95
N MET A 236 16.54 -0.31 -10.96
CA MET A 236 15.23 -0.89 -11.19
C MET A 236 14.32 0.09 -11.94
N PHE A 237 14.16 1.31 -11.45
CA PHE A 237 13.33 2.32 -12.09
C PHE A 237 13.80 2.65 -13.50
N TYR A 238 15.10 2.89 -13.68
CA TYR A 238 15.65 3.29 -14.97
C TYR A 238 15.39 2.26 -16.07
N LYS A 239 15.56 0.97 -15.75
CA LYS A 239 15.44 -0.14 -16.70
C LYS A 239 14.04 -0.68 -16.88
N THR A 240 13.18 -0.58 -15.86
CA THR A 240 11.87 -1.26 -15.84
C THR A 240 10.67 -0.31 -15.82
N HIS A 241 10.90 1.00 -15.86
CA HIS A 241 9.84 1.96 -16.15
C HIS A 241 9.54 2.01 -17.65
N SER A 242 8.27 1.84 -18.02
CA SER A 242 7.79 2.00 -19.40
C SER A 242 6.46 2.78 -19.45
N SER A 243 5.98 3.04 -20.67
CA SER A 243 4.67 3.68 -20.89
C SER A 243 3.51 2.80 -20.42
N TYR A 244 3.60 1.49 -20.69
CA TYR A 244 2.57 0.48 -20.40
C TYR A 244 2.70 -0.16 -19.01
N SER A 245 3.88 -0.11 -18.39
CA SER A 245 4.15 -0.59 -17.03
C SER A 245 4.94 0.47 -16.24
N PRO A 246 4.30 1.59 -15.89
CA PRO A 246 4.98 2.68 -15.21
C PRO A 246 5.25 2.35 -13.74
N TRP A 247 6.38 2.85 -13.24
CA TRP A 247 6.65 2.96 -11.81
C TRP A 247 6.01 4.21 -11.22
N ILE A 248 5.23 4.00 -10.16
CA ILE A 248 4.50 5.05 -9.44
C ILE A 248 5.04 5.16 -8.03
N ILE A 249 5.59 6.32 -7.71
CA ILE A 249 6.23 6.63 -6.45
C ILE A 249 5.18 7.20 -5.52
N VAL A 250 5.06 6.61 -4.33
CA VAL A 250 4.15 7.02 -3.27
C VAL A 250 4.98 7.62 -2.15
N GLN A 251 4.86 8.93 -1.92
CA GLN A 251 5.48 9.61 -0.78
C GLN A 251 4.82 9.13 0.51
N ALA A 252 5.48 8.23 1.21
CA ALA A 252 4.89 7.41 2.25
C ALA A 252 5.30 7.80 3.67
N ASN A 253 5.95 8.95 3.86
CA ASN A 253 6.30 9.46 5.19
C ASN A 253 5.06 9.62 6.08
N ILE A 254 3.97 10.14 5.51
CA ILE A 254 2.65 10.20 6.16
C ILE A 254 1.79 9.04 5.67
N LYS A 255 1.66 8.00 6.50
CA LYS A 255 0.96 6.75 6.12
C LYS A 255 -0.48 6.95 5.68
N LYS A 256 -1.20 7.90 6.29
CA LYS A 256 -2.62 8.14 6.01
C LYS A 256 -2.79 8.65 4.58
N GLU A 257 -2.04 9.69 4.23
CA GLU A 257 -1.98 10.28 2.89
C GLU A 257 -1.56 9.25 1.83
N ALA A 258 -0.49 8.50 2.09
CA ALA A 258 0.01 7.47 1.18
C ALA A 258 -1.05 6.41 0.83
N ARG A 259 -1.89 6.02 1.80
CA ARG A 259 -2.99 5.07 1.59
C ARG A 259 -4.04 5.66 0.66
N LEU A 260 -4.58 6.82 1.03
CA LEU A 260 -5.62 7.50 0.25
C LEU A 260 -5.15 7.75 -1.17
N ALA A 261 -3.92 8.26 -1.33
CA ALA A 261 -3.38 8.60 -2.63
C ALA A 261 -3.11 7.37 -3.51
N SER A 262 -2.62 6.27 -2.93
CA SER A 262 -2.46 5.01 -3.68
C SER A 262 -3.80 4.43 -4.15
N ILE A 263 -4.86 4.51 -3.33
CA ILE A 263 -6.21 4.08 -3.72
C ILE A 263 -6.76 4.97 -4.84
N ARG A 264 -6.66 6.30 -4.66
CA ARG A 264 -7.02 7.30 -5.67
C ARG A 264 -6.36 7.00 -7.01
N TYR A 265 -5.05 6.76 -7.03
CA TYR A 265 -4.33 6.45 -8.26
C TYR A 265 -4.94 5.26 -9.02
N VAL A 266 -5.24 4.15 -8.34
CA VAL A 266 -5.85 2.97 -8.99
C VAL A 266 -7.24 3.29 -9.52
N LEU A 267 -8.08 3.95 -8.72
CA LEU A 267 -9.44 4.35 -9.12
C LEU A 267 -9.42 5.32 -10.30
N ASP A 268 -8.49 6.26 -10.30
CA ASP A 268 -8.32 7.26 -11.36
C ASP A 268 -7.96 6.63 -12.71
N HIS A 269 -7.12 5.59 -12.70
CA HIS A 269 -6.56 4.97 -13.90
C HIS A 269 -7.40 3.83 -14.49
N ILE A 270 -8.52 3.46 -13.85
CA ILE A 270 -9.48 2.52 -14.41
C ILE A 270 -10.79 3.27 -14.67
N ASP A 271 -11.35 3.09 -15.85
CA ASP A 271 -12.68 3.57 -16.19
C ASP A 271 -13.72 2.50 -15.85
N TYR A 272 -14.39 2.66 -14.72
CA TYR A 272 -15.38 1.73 -14.21
C TYR A 272 -16.76 2.39 -14.09
N GLU A 273 -17.79 1.55 -14.14
CA GLU A 273 -19.19 1.99 -14.12
C GLU A 273 -19.51 2.78 -12.83
N ASN A 274 -20.19 3.92 -12.97
CA ASN A 274 -20.61 4.80 -11.87
C ASN A 274 -19.47 5.40 -11.02
N LYS A 275 -18.27 5.51 -11.59
CA LYS A 275 -17.12 6.23 -11.01
C LYS A 275 -17.51 7.64 -10.54
N GLY A 276 -17.24 7.93 -9.27
CA GLY A 276 -17.53 9.21 -8.60
C GLY A 276 -19.01 9.50 -8.34
N LYS A 277 -19.96 8.67 -8.83
CA LYS A 277 -21.39 8.92 -8.60
C LYS A 277 -21.77 8.59 -7.15
N GLY A 278 -22.24 9.59 -6.40
CA GLY A 278 -22.69 9.40 -5.02
C GLY A 278 -21.56 9.30 -3.99
N THR A 279 -20.31 9.57 -4.38
CA THR A 279 -19.19 9.76 -3.45
C THR A 279 -18.76 11.21 -3.41
N LYS A 280 -18.52 11.74 -2.22
CA LYS A 280 -18.10 13.14 -1.99
C LYS A 280 -16.58 13.21 -1.79
N THR A 281 -15.80 12.63 -2.71
CA THR A 281 -14.34 12.63 -2.65
C THR A 281 -13.73 12.81 -4.03
N THR A 282 -12.56 13.46 -4.10
CA THR A 282 -11.76 13.48 -5.32
C THR A 282 -11.11 12.13 -5.56
N LEU A 283 -11.12 11.68 -6.81
CA LEU A 283 -10.42 10.47 -7.25
C LEU A 283 -9.02 10.79 -7.78
N HIS A 284 -8.74 12.04 -8.11
CA HIS A 284 -7.43 12.45 -8.57
C HIS A 284 -6.43 12.45 -7.40
N PRO A 285 -5.31 11.73 -7.51
CA PRO A 285 -4.30 11.74 -6.47
C PRO A 285 -3.56 13.08 -6.42
N ASP A 286 -3.13 13.48 -5.23
CA ASP A 286 -2.28 14.66 -5.05
C ASP A 286 -0.91 14.42 -5.71
N PRO A 287 -0.47 15.27 -6.67
CA PRO A 287 0.81 15.10 -7.36
C PRO A 287 2.03 15.26 -6.44
N ASN A 288 1.88 15.84 -5.26
CA ASN A 288 2.94 15.88 -4.25
C ASN A 288 3.10 14.54 -3.52
N ILE A 289 2.07 13.69 -3.52
CA ILE A 289 2.08 12.39 -2.84
C ILE A 289 2.30 11.25 -3.84
N ILE A 290 1.71 11.33 -5.03
CA ILE A 290 1.84 10.31 -6.08
C ILE A 290 2.55 10.92 -7.28
N GLN A 291 3.67 10.32 -7.65
CA GLN A 291 4.49 10.79 -8.76
C GLN A 291 4.78 9.62 -9.69
N ARG A 292 4.59 9.82 -10.99
CA ARG A 292 5.12 8.91 -11.99
C ARG A 292 6.64 9.11 -12.04
N PHE A 293 7.42 8.04 -12.03
CA PHE A 293 8.85 8.14 -12.23
C PHE A 293 9.17 8.69 -13.63
N HIS A 294 10.03 9.69 -13.71
CA HIS A 294 10.63 10.16 -14.95
C HIS A 294 12.15 9.95 -14.89
N ARG A 295 12.76 9.51 -16.00
CA ARG A 295 14.22 9.25 -16.05
C ARG A 295 15.09 10.48 -15.75
N ARG A 296 14.52 11.69 -15.76
CA ARG A 296 15.20 12.94 -15.42
C ARG A 296 15.18 13.23 -13.91
N ASP A 297 14.40 12.50 -13.13
CA ASP A 297 14.26 12.70 -11.70
C ASP A 297 15.57 12.33 -10.99
N LYS A 298 16.13 13.27 -10.23
CA LYS A 298 17.29 13.01 -9.36
C LYS A 298 16.77 12.71 -7.96
N GLN A 299 17.09 11.52 -7.45
CA GLN A 299 16.95 11.07 -6.06
C GLN A 299 15.58 11.32 -5.40
N LEU A 300 14.78 10.25 -5.27
CA LEU A 300 13.35 10.29 -4.89
C LEU A 300 13.07 9.94 -3.42
N ASP A 301 14.11 9.80 -2.57
CA ASP A 301 14.01 9.40 -1.16
C ASP A 301 14.83 10.31 -0.23
#